data_AF-H9VXV9-F1
#
_entry.id   AF-H9VXV9-F1
#
_cell.length_a   1.000
_cell.length_b   1.000
_cell.length_c   1.000
_cell.angle_alpha   90.00
_cell.angle_beta   90.00
_cell.angle_gamma   90.00
#
_symmetry.space_group_name_H-M   'P 1'
#
loop_
_entity.id
_entity.type
_entity.pdbx_description
1 polymer ?
#
loop_
_entity_poly.entity_id
_entity_poly.type
_entity_poly.pdbx_seq_one_letter_code
_entity_poly.pdbx_strand_id
1 'polypeptide(L)'
;VSLSLHESPLMPYNGTNNSCTSVHVENTKCQGLLFDIHMDVHNTGNRDGGHAVLLFFSPPTIHRSPQKSLMDFRKVHVGAGATERVQFGIDVCKDLSIVDEIGVKKLALGSHILHVGDVQHSLNLQIE
;
A
#
# COMPACT_ATOMS: atom_id res chain seq x y z
N VAL A 1 2.63 9.99 -3.47
CA VAL A 1 2.27 9.52 -4.85
C VAL A 1 0.74 9.61 -5.00
N SER A 2 0.20 9.93 -6.18
CA SER A 2 -1.26 9.92 -6.42
C SER A 2 -1.58 8.92 -7.53
N LEU A 3 -2.53 8.01 -7.31
CA LEU A 3 -2.95 7.00 -8.29
C LEU A 3 -4.47 7.11 -8.52
N SER A 4 -4.88 7.02 -9.79
CA SER A 4 -6.28 7.09 -10.20
C SER A 4 -6.80 5.71 -10.60
N LEU A 5 -8.04 5.39 -10.20
CA LEU A 5 -8.71 4.12 -10.46
C LEU A 5 -9.93 4.35 -11.36
N HIS A 6 -10.12 3.47 -12.35
CA HIS A 6 -11.27 3.52 -13.25
C HIS A 6 -12.21 2.33 -13.00
N GLU A 7 -13.51 2.62 -12.80
CA GLU A 7 -14.53 1.62 -12.52
C GLU A 7 -15.11 1.03 -13.81
N SER A 8 -15.45 -0.26 -13.79
CA SER A 8 -16.26 -0.92 -14.83
C SER A 8 -17.74 -0.74 -14.47
N PRO A 9 -18.64 -0.49 -15.43
CA PRO A 9 -20.03 -0.15 -15.11
C PRO A 9 -20.75 -1.34 -14.44
N LEU A 10 -21.09 -1.19 -13.16
CA LEU A 10 -22.05 -2.03 -12.47
C LEU A 10 -23.42 -1.36 -12.41
N MET A 11 -24.47 -2.18 -12.42
CA MET A 11 -25.88 -1.78 -12.40
C MET A 11 -26.19 -0.79 -11.26
N PRO A 12 -27.06 0.22 -11.49
CA PRO A 12 -27.23 1.32 -10.55
C PRO A 12 -27.94 0.89 -9.26
N TYR A 13 -27.26 1.05 -8.12
CA TYR A 13 -27.90 1.08 -6.80
C TYR A 13 -28.41 2.49 -6.53
N ASN A 14 -29.73 2.63 -6.38
CA ASN A 14 -30.42 3.91 -6.27
C ASN A 14 -30.33 4.44 -4.82
N GLY A 15 -29.24 5.13 -4.50
CA GLY A 15 -29.01 5.79 -3.22
C GLY A 15 -28.32 7.13 -3.43
N THR A 16 -29.06 8.22 -3.26
CA THR A 16 -28.59 9.59 -3.41
C THR A 16 -27.81 10.06 -2.17
N ASN A 17 -26.49 9.84 -2.16
CA ASN A 17 -25.43 10.70 -1.58
C ASN A 17 -24.08 9.94 -1.65
N ASN A 18 -23.51 9.85 -2.85
CA ASN A 18 -22.33 9.02 -3.11
C ASN A 18 -21.03 9.81 -2.96
N SER A 19 -20.55 9.98 -1.72
CA SER A 19 -19.09 9.96 -1.52
C SER A 19 -18.67 8.49 -1.54
N CYS A 20 -18.28 7.97 -2.70
CA CYS A 20 -17.69 6.63 -2.77
C CYS A 20 -16.42 6.62 -1.91
N THR A 21 -16.38 5.81 -0.85
CA THR A 21 -15.22 5.70 0.06
C THR A 21 -14.33 4.51 -0.27
N SER A 22 -14.79 3.62 -1.14
CA SER A 22 -14.06 2.42 -1.57
C SER A 22 -14.64 1.83 -2.84
N VAL A 23 -13.79 1.18 -3.65
CA VAL A 23 -14.21 0.44 -4.85
C VAL A 23 -14.05 -1.07 -4.66
N HIS A 24 -14.88 -1.85 -5.32
CA HIS A 24 -14.73 -3.31 -5.41
C HIS A 24 -13.53 -3.64 -6.30
N VAL A 25 -12.59 -4.44 -5.81
CA VAL A 25 -11.38 -4.79 -6.57
C VAL A 25 -11.75 -5.54 -7.86
N GLU A 26 -12.76 -6.40 -7.82
CA GLU A 26 -13.29 -7.14 -8.98
C GLU A 26 -13.80 -6.24 -10.12
N ASN A 27 -14.28 -5.03 -9.81
CA ASN A 27 -14.84 -4.09 -10.80
C ASN A 27 -13.84 -3.00 -11.20
N THR A 28 -12.65 -3.02 -10.61
CA THR A 28 -11.59 -2.05 -10.84
C THR A 28 -10.61 -2.59 -11.88
N LYS A 29 -10.20 -1.75 -12.84
CA LYS A 29 -9.13 -2.12 -13.78
C LYS A 29 -7.77 -2.11 -13.08
N CYS A 30 -7.42 -3.24 -12.46
CA CYS A 30 -6.18 -3.37 -11.68
C CYS A 30 -4.92 -3.58 -12.54
N GLN A 31 -5.08 -3.94 -13.82
CA GLN A 31 -3.95 -4.13 -14.73
C GLN A 31 -3.09 -2.87 -14.82
N GLY A 32 -1.81 -3.00 -14.46
CA GLY A 32 -0.83 -1.93 -14.53
C GLY A 32 -0.80 -0.98 -13.34
N LEU A 33 -1.63 -1.21 -12.30
CA LEU A 33 -1.55 -0.46 -11.05
C LEU A 33 -0.43 -0.99 -10.15
N LEU A 34 0.79 -0.89 -10.66
CA LEU A 34 2.02 -1.32 -10.02
C LEU A 34 2.93 -0.11 -9.85
N PHE A 35 3.61 -0.03 -8.70
CA PHE A 35 4.68 0.95 -8.51
C PHE A 35 5.76 0.39 -7.60
N ASP A 36 6.97 0.93 -7.75
CA ASP A 36 8.12 0.52 -6.95
C ASP A 36 8.46 1.55 -5.88
N ILE A 37 8.88 1.06 -4.71
CA ILE A 37 9.47 1.86 -3.64
C ILE A 37 10.94 1.49 -3.54
N HIS A 38 11.80 2.49 -3.68
CA HIS A 38 13.25 2.34 -3.60
C HIS A 38 13.74 3.02 -2.32
N MET A 39 14.62 2.36 -1.59
CA MET A 39 15.24 2.90 -0.38
C MET A 39 16.66 2.39 -0.20
N ASP A 40 17.46 3.16 0.52
CA ASP A 40 18.85 2.82 0.81
C ASP A 40 18.98 2.47 2.30
N VAL A 41 19.59 1.32 2.57
CA VAL A 41 19.88 0.83 3.92
C VAL A 41 21.36 1.03 4.17
N HIS A 42 21.70 1.98 5.03
CA HIS A 42 23.06 2.29 5.40
C HIS A 42 23.43 1.66 6.75
N ASN A 43 24.49 0.86 6.79
CA ASN A 43 25.03 0.32 8.03
C ASN A 43 26.04 1.30 8.64
N THR A 44 25.61 2.02 9.67
CA THR A 44 26.44 2.98 10.42
C THR A 44 27.36 2.33 11.46
N GLY A 45 27.35 1.00 11.57
CA GLY A 45 28.17 0.22 12.49
C GLY A 45 29.54 -0.16 11.92
N ASN A 46 30.37 -0.73 12.79
CA ASN A 46 31.71 -1.22 12.46
C ASN A 46 31.76 -2.74 12.19
N ARG A 47 30.60 -3.38 12.03
CA ARG A 47 30.48 -4.81 11.76
C ARG A 47 29.43 -5.06 10.69
N ASP A 48 29.70 -6.05 9.86
CA ASP A 48 28.75 -6.56 8.88
C ASP A 48 27.53 -7.15 9.59
N GLY A 49 26.35 -7.00 9.00
CA GLY A 49 25.12 -7.42 9.65
C GLY A 49 23.96 -7.64 8.69
N GLY A 50 23.00 -8.45 9.11
CA GLY A 50 21.70 -8.56 8.45
C GLY A 50 20.71 -7.57 9.03
N HIS A 51 19.97 -6.86 8.17
CA HIS A 51 18.88 -5.97 8.56
C HIS A 51 17.58 -6.41 7.87
N ALA A 52 16.46 -6.40 8.60
CA ALA A 52 15.14 -6.71 8.07
C ALA A 52 14.37 -5.41 7.85
N VAL A 53 14.16 -5.05 6.59
CA VAL A 53 13.33 -3.92 6.20
C VAL A 53 11.89 -4.39 6.14
N LEU A 54 11.02 -3.74 6.93
CA LEU A 54 9.60 -4.05 7.02
C LEU A 54 8.79 -2.92 6.38
N LEU A 55 7.98 -3.24 5.39
CA LEU A 55 7.08 -2.29 4.74
C LEU A 55 5.65 -2.53 5.22
N PHE A 56 5.06 -1.52 5.84
CA PHE A 56 3.68 -1.55 6.28
C PHE A 56 2.83 -0.57 5.47
N PHE A 57 1.52 -0.81 5.43
CA PHE A 57 0.53 0.16 5.00
C PHE A 57 -0.52 0.41 6.08
N SER A 58 -1.06 1.62 6.09
CA SER A 58 -2.20 2.04 6.89
C SER A 58 -3.23 2.66 5.96
N PRO A 59 -4.42 2.05 5.82
CA PRO A 59 -5.48 2.59 4.97
C PRO A 59 -6.16 3.81 5.61
N PRO A 60 -7.00 4.54 4.85
CA PRO A 60 -7.94 5.50 5.41
C PRO A 60 -8.74 4.88 6.56
N THR A 61 -8.95 5.65 7.63
CA THR A 61 -9.74 5.18 8.79
C THR A 61 -11.19 4.97 8.37
N ILE A 62 -11.54 3.71 8.14
CA ILE A 62 -12.90 3.24 7.91
C ILE A 62 -13.26 2.19 8.98
N HIS A 63 -14.54 1.87 9.12
CA HIS A 63 -14.98 0.89 10.10
C HIS A 63 -14.19 -0.42 9.95
N ARG A 64 -13.52 -0.88 11.02
CA ARG A 64 -12.70 -2.12 11.08
C ARG A 64 -11.48 -2.15 10.16
N SER A 65 -11.03 -1.02 9.59
CA SER A 65 -9.75 -1.03 8.89
C SER A 65 -8.59 -1.33 9.84
N PRO A 66 -7.56 -2.09 9.41
CA PRO A 66 -6.35 -2.24 10.21
C PRO A 66 -5.72 -0.87 10.46
N GLN A 67 -5.18 -0.66 11.66
CA GLN A 67 -4.43 0.57 11.94
C GLN A 67 -3.10 0.61 11.19
N LYS A 68 -2.47 -0.55 11.02
CA LYS A 68 -1.20 -0.76 10.32
C LYS A 68 -1.08 -2.24 9.98
N SER A 69 -0.69 -2.59 8.76
CA SER A 69 -0.55 -3.98 8.30
C SER A 69 0.78 -4.19 7.60
N LEU A 70 1.47 -5.28 7.93
CA LEU A 70 2.72 -5.64 7.25
C LEU A 70 2.37 -6.10 5.84
N MET A 71 2.88 -5.37 4.86
CA MET A 71 2.60 -5.59 3.44
C MET A 71 3.65 -6.51 2.82
N ASP A 72 4.93 -6.20 3.05
CA ASP A 72 6.07 -6.98 2.54
C ASP A 72 7.30 -6.77 3.46
N PHE A 73 8.30 -7.64 3.34
CA PHE A 73 9.57 -7.50 4.05
C PHE A 73 10.75 -8.05 3.25
N ARG A 74 11.92 -7.44 3.44
CA ARG A 74 13.18 -7.93 2.86
C ARG A 74 14.30 -7.94 3.88
N LYS A 75 15.01 -9.07 3.96
CA LYS A 75 16.25 -9.17 4.72
C LYS A 75 17.42 -8.88 3.78
N VAL A 76 18.22 -7.88 4.13
CA VAL A 76 19.42 -7.47 3.39
C VAL A 76 20.65 -7.63 4.28
N HIS A 77 21.76 -8.11 3.72
CA HIS A 77 23.05 -8.08 4.40
C HIS A 77 23.78 -6.82 3.98
N VAL A 78 24.24 -6.03 4.95
CA VAL A 78 24.92 -4.76 4.70
C VAL A 78 26.25 -4.78 5.44
N GLY A 79 27.34 -4.65 4.68
CA GLY A 79 28.69 -4.57 5.25
C GLY A 79 28.88 -3.34 6.13
N ALA A 80 29.88 -3.34 7.01
CA ALA A 80 30.21 -2.20 7.86
C ALA A 80 30.47 -0.94 7.02
N GLY A 81 29.77 0.17 7.32
CA GLY A 81 29.87 1.42 6.58
C GLY A 81 29.27 1.39 5.16
N ALA A 82 28.74 0.26 4.71
CA ALA A 82 28.18 0.10 3.37
C ALA A 82 26.72 0.57 3.30
N THR A 83 26.24 0.72 2.07
CA THR A 83 24.85 1.04 1.76
C THR A 83 24.34 0.06 0.72
N GLU A 84 23.18 -0.55 0.99
CA GLU A 84 22.51 -1.44 0.06
C GLU A 84 21.14 -0.86 -0.34
N ARG A 85 20.79 -0.97 -1.61
CA ARG A 85 19.48 -0.54 -2.12
C ARG A 85 18.47 -1.68 -2.02
N VAL A 86 17.31 -1.38 -1.45
CA VAL A 86 16.17 -2.30 -1.31
C VAL A 86 15.01 -1.77 -2.15
N GLN A 87 14.31 -2.68 -2.85
CA GLN A 87 13.16 -2.38 -3.69
C GLN A 87 11.94 -3.21 -3.27
N PHE A 88 10.79 -2.56 -3.14
CA PHE A 88 9.48 -3.21 -2.99
C PHE A 88 8.61 -2.90 -4.20
N GLY A 89 8.09 -3.93 -4.86
CA GLY A 89 7.10 -3.78 -5.93
C GLY A 89 5.71 -3.93 -5.33
N ILE A 90 4.88 -2.91 -5.50
CA ILE A 90 3.55 -2.82 -4.90
C ILE A 90 2.49 -3.01 -5.98
N ASP A 91 1.60 -3.97 -5.77
CA ASP A 91 0.36 -4.10 -6.52
C ASP A 91 -0.77 -3.45 -5.71
N VAL A 92 -1.29 -2.34 -6.23
CA VAL A 92 -2.30 -1.52 -5.53
C VAL A 92 -3.53 -2.34 -5.13
N CYS A 93 -4.04 -3.16 -6.06
CA CYS A 93 -5.26 -3.92 -5.81
C CYS A 93 -5.01 -5.16 -4.94
N LYS A 94 -3.81 -5.72 -4.99
CA LYS A 94 -3.44 -6.88 -4.20
C LYS A 94 -3.10 -6.48 -2.76
N ASP A 95 -2.24 -5.48 -2.61
CA ASP A 95 -1.49 -5.20 -1.39
C ASP A 95 -2.14 -4.09 -0.53
N LEU A 96 -2.92 -3.18 -1.13
CA LEU A 96 -3.59 -2.06 -0.42
C LEU A 96 -5.08 -2.25 -0.19
N SER A 97 -5.63 -3.35 -0.68
CA SER A 97 -7.02 -3.74 -0.47
C SER A 97 -7.28 -4.32 0.92
N ILE A 98 -8.51 -4.17 1.40
CA ILE A 98 -8.99 -4.74 2.66
C ILE A 98 -10.19 -5.64 2.35
N VAL A 99 -10.32 -6.73 3.09
CA VAL A 99 -11.50 -7.59 3.03
C VAL A 99 -12.53 -7.05 4.01
N ASP A 100 -13.75 -6.81 3.54
CA ASP A 100 -14.85 -6.37 4.38
C ASP A 100 -15.49 -7.51 5.18
N GLU A 101 -16.50 -7.18 5.97
CA GLU A 101 -17.17 -8.11 6.87
C GLU A 101 -17.95 -9.25 6.20
N ILE A 102 -18.25 -9.12 4.90
CA ILE A 102 -18.91 -10.16 4.11
C ILE A 102 -17.93 -10.92 3.20
N GLY A 103 -16.62 -10.66 3.34
CA GLY A 103 -15.58 -11.36 2.60
C GLY A 103 -15.23 -10.74 1.25
N VAL A 104 -15.71 -9.54 0.95
CA VAL A 104 -15.46 -8.86 -0.33
C VAL A 104 -14.20 -8.00 -0.24
N LYS A 105 -13.34 -8.13 -1.25
CA LYS A 105 -12.09 -7.37 -1.36
C LYS A 105 -12.36 -5.97 -1.92
N LYS A 106 -12.11 -4.95 -1.10
CA LYS A 106 -12.33 -3.54 -1.43
C LYS A 106 -11.05 -2.72 -1.34
N LEU A 107 -10.93 -1.71 -2.17
CA LEU A 107 -9.84 -0.74 -2.15
C LEU A 107 -10.38 0.58 -1.63
N ALA A 108 -9.92 1.00 -0.45
CA ALA A 108 -10.34 2.26 0.15
C ALA A 108 -9.78 3.44 -0.66
N LEU A 109 -10.62 4.45 -0.91
CA LEU A 109 -10.23 5.69 -1.57
C LEU A 109 -9.75 6.70 -0.52
N GLY A 110 -8.89 7.63 -0.93
CA GLY A 110 -8.27 8.63 -0.08
C GLY A 110 -6.82 8.29 0.29
N SER A 111 -6.35 8.87 1.39
CA SER A 111 -4.94 8.79 1.81
C SER A 111 -4.63 7.49 2.54
N HIS A 112 -3.79 6.67 1.93
CA HIS A 112 -3.05 5.57 2.55
C HIS A 112 -1.69 6.07 3.02
N ILE A 113 -1.17 5.49 4.09
CA ILE A 113 0.18 5.76 4.59
C ILE A 113 1.04 4.51 4.46
N LEU A 114 2.18 4.64 3.79
CA LEU A 114 3.21 3.61 3.72
C LEU A 114 4.25 3.88 4.80
N HIS A 115 4.68 2.85 5.52
CA HIS A 115 5.64 2.99 6.63
C HIS A 115 6.84 2.07 6.45
N VAL A 116 8.05 2.62 6.64
CA VAL A 116 9.30 1.86 6.76
C VAL A 116 10.10 2.45 7.91
N GLY A 117 10.26 1.69 8.99
CA GLY A 117 10.79 2.23 10.25
C GLY A 117 9.97 3.45 10.70
N ASP A 118 10.65 4.58 10.88
CA ASP A 118 10.04 5.86 11.27
C ASP A 118 9.60 6.73 10.08
N VAL A 119 9.94 6.33 8.85
CA VAL A 119 9.57 7.05 7.63
C VAL A 119 8.13 6.72 7.26
N GLN A 120 7.36 7.77 6.94
CA GLN A 120 5.99 7.66 6.46
C GLN A 120 5.83 8.37 5.12
N HIS A 121 5.08 7.78 4.20
CA HIS A 121 4.75 8.40 2.92
C HIS A 121 3.25 8.26 2.61
N SER A 122 2.62 9.36 2.19
CA SER A 122 1.20 9.35 1.80
C SER A 122 1.02 8.97 0.33
N LEU A 123 0.11 8.04 0.09
CA LEU A 123 -0.37 7.61 -1.20
C LEU A 123 -1.87 7.91 -1.27
N ASN A 124 -2.29 8.78 -2.20
CA ASN A 124 -3.70 9.08 -2.37
C ASN A 124 -4.28 8.27 -3.54
N LEU A 125 -5.35 7.51 -3.26
CA LEU A 125 -6.12 6.79 -4.27
C LEU A 125 -7.43 7.51 -4.55
N GLN A 126 -7.71 7.83 -5.80
CA GLN A 126 -8.92 8.54 -6.21
C GLN A 126 -9.55 7.91 -7.45
N ILE A 127 -10.81 8.22 -7.70
CA ILE A 127 -11.50 7.87 -8.96
C ILE A 127 -11.31 9.01 -9.95
N GLU A 128 -11.06 8.67 -11.21
CA GLU A 128 -11.12 9.61 -12.35
C GLU A 128 -12.45 9.53 -13.10
#